data_AF-A0A942V4P4-F1
#
_entry.id   AF-A0A942V4P4-F1
#
_cell.length_a   1.000
_cell.length_b   1.000
_cell.length_c   1.000
_cell.angle_alpha   90.00
_cell.angle_beta   90.00
_cell.angle_gamma   90.00
#
_symmetry.space_group_name_H-M   'P 1'
#
loop_
_entity.id
_entity.type
_entity.pdbx_description
1 polymer ?
#
loop_
_entity_poly.entity_id
_entity_poly.type
_entity_poly.pdbx_seq_one_letter_code
_entity_poly.pdbx_strand_id
1 'polypeptide(L)'
;MDDISALLKEAKPLYFARKKRNNRIKAVLATLVCVLMLGMYYPQNNNGSYEYDFISSYYGYDKVYVSENDTSVIEEWGLPTDEYGLLMVG
;
A
#
# COMPACT_ATOMS: atom_id res chain seq x y z
N MET A 1 46.96 -0.16 34.43
CA MET A 1 45.52 -0.30 34.71
C MET A 1 44.67 0.69 33.90
N ASP A 2 45.26 1.80 33.47
CA ASP A 2 44.56 2.82 32.68
C ASP A 2 44.17 2.36 31.26
N ASP A 3 44.95 1.46 30.65
CA ASP A 3 44.68 0.93 29.30
C ASP A 3 43.39 0.10 29.20
N ILE A 4 43.07 -0.67 30.25
CA ILE A 4 41.83 -1.47 30.31
C ILE A 4 40.61 -0.55 30.46
N SER A 5 40.76 0.54 31.22
CA SER A 5 39.72 1.56 31.39
C SER A 5 39.45 2.31 30.09
N ALA A 6 40.51 2.64 29.33
CA ALA A 6 40.42 3.26 28.01
C ALA A 6 39.68 2.35 27.00
N LEU A 7 40.04 1.07 26.94
CA LEU A 7 39.37 0.07 26.09
C LEU A 7 37.87 -0.08 26.41
N LEU A 8 37.49 -0.07 27.68
CA LEU A 8 36.07 -0.11 28.09
C LEU A 8 35.33 1.18 27.72
N LYS A 9 36.02 2.32 27.71
CA LYS A 9 35.45 3.62 27.34
C LYS A 9 35.17 3.71 25.84
N GLU A 10 36.04 3.12 25.02
CA GLU A 10 35.88 3.03 23.56
C GLU A 10 34.85 1.96 23.12
N ALA A 11 34.66 0.88 23.89
CA ALA A 11 33.67 -0.14 23.57
C ALA A 11 32.21 0.29 23.80
N LYS A 12 31.97 1.24 24.74
CA LYS A 12 30.63 1.78 25.05
C LYS A 12 29.93 2.43 23.85
N PRO A 13 30.53 3.37 23.09
CA PRO A 13 29.86 3.97 21.93
C PRO A 13 29.53 2.93 20.85
N LEU A 14 30.37 1.91 20.69
CA LEU A 14 30.11 0.81 19.74
C LEU A 14 28.88 -0.02 20.15
N TYR A 15 28.72 -0.31 21.44
CA TYR A 15 27.53 -0.98 21.97
C TYR A 15 26.25 -0.18 21.72
N PHE A 16 26.26 1.13 22.00
CA PHE A 16 25.08 1.99 21.79
C PHE A 16 24.73 2.15 20.31
N ALA A 17 25.73 2.22 19.42
CA ALA A 17 25.50 2.23 17.97
C ALA A 17 24.80 0.95 17.48
N ARG A 18 25.28 -0.23 17.93
CA ARG A 18 24.64 -1.52 17.62
C ARG A 18 23.22 -1.61 18.19
N LYS A 19 23.01 -1.15 19.42
CA LYS A 19 21.69 -1.13 20.08
C LYS A 19 20.70 -0.23 19.33
N LYS A 20 21.14 0.96 18.89
CA LYS A 20 20.32 1.88 18.08
C LYS A 20 19.91 1.27 16.74
N ARG A 21 20.85 0.59 16.05
CA ARG A 21 20.55 -0.12 14.80
C ARG A 21 19.54 -1.24 15.00
N ASN A 22 19.70 -2.05 16.04
CA ASN A 22 18.77 -3.14 16.32
C ASN A 22 17.37 -2.63 16.68
N ASN A 23 17.26 -1.53 17.42
CA ASN A 23 15.96 -0.90 17.71
C ASN A 23 15.29 -0.37 16.44
N ARG A 24 16.04 0.21 15.50
CA ARG A 24 15.51 0.63 14.19
C ARG A 24 15.00 -0.56 13.36
N ILE A 25 15.76 -1.65 13.31
CA ILE A 25 15.36 -2.87 12.59
C ILE A 25 14.06 -3.42 13.18
N LYS A 26 13.95 -3.48 14.52
CA LYS A 26 12.73 -3.93 15.20
C LYS A 26 11.54 -3.02 14.89
N ALA A 27 11.74 -1.70 14.87
CA ALA A 27 10.68 -0.76 14.51
C ALA A 27 10.20 -0.95 13.06
N VAL A 28 11.12 -1.09 12.10
CA VAL A 28 10.78 -1.34 10.70
C VAL A 28 10.01 -2.65 10.52
N LEU A 29 10.47 -3.73 11.18
CA LEU A 29 9.75 -5.00 11.17
C LEU A 29 8.35 -4.88 11.75
N ALA A 30 8.20 -4.19 12.89
CA ALA A 30 6.90 -3.98 13.52
C ALA A 30 5.96 -3.19 12.59
N THR A 31 6.44 -2.11 11.96
CA THR A 31 5.63 -1.34 11.00
C THR A 31 5.22 -2.18 9.79
N LEU A 32 6.12 -3.02 9.26
CA LEU A 32 5.82 -3.88 8.11
C LEU A 32 4.72 -4.89 8.46
N VAL A 33 4.83 -5.54 9.63
CA VAL A 33 3.81 -6.48 10.11
C VAL A 33 2.47 -5.78 10.32
N CYS A 34 2.45 -4.58 10.91
CA CYS A 34 1.21 -3.82 11.10
C CYS A 34 0.54 -3.45 9.77
N VAL A 35 1.30 -3.00 8.76
CA VAL A 35 0.77 -2.66 7.44
C VAL A 35 0.17 -3.89 6.74
N LEU A 36 0.86 -5.03 6.79
CA LEU A 36 0.35 -6.28 6.22
C LEU A 36 -0.95 -6.72 6.90
N MET A 37 -1.01 -6.66 8.23
CA MET A 37 -2.22 -7.01 8.98
C MET A 37 -3.38 -6.09 8.63
N LEU A 38 -3.16 -4.78 8.51
CA LEU A 38 -4.20 -3.86 8.05
C LEU A 38 -4.69 -4.22 6.64
N GLY A 39 -3.78 -4.55 5.72
CA GLY A 39 -4.15 -4.99 4.36
C GLY A 39 -5.03 -6.25 4.33
N MET A 40 -4.89 -7.15 5.31
CA MET A 40 -5.76 -8.32 5.45
C MET A 40 -7.12 -8.00 6.10
N TYR A 41 -7.19 -6.99 6.96
CA TYR A 41 -8.42 -6.59 7.64
C TYR A 41 -9.34 -5.74 6.76
N TYR A 42 -8.79 -4.98 5.79
CA TYR A 42 -9.61 -4.30 4.81
C TYR A 42 -10.17 -5.32 3.80
N PRO A 43 -11.49 -5.31 3.52
CA PRO A 43 -12.06 -6.21 2.54
C PRO A 43 -11.44 -5.91 1.17
N GLN A 44 -10.71 -6.88 0.63
CA GLN A 44 -10.25 -6.84 -0.74
C GLN A 44 -11.51 -6.89 -1.62
N ASN A 45 -11.76 -5.81 -2.37
CA ASN A 45 -12.86 -5.75 -3.31
C ASN A 45 -12.64 -6.83 -4.38
N ASN A 46 -13.26 -8.00 -4.19
CA ASN A 46 -13.22 -9.13 -5.11
C ASN A 46 -14.15 -8.93 -6.33
N ASN A 47 -14.49 -7.70 -6.68
CA ASN A 47 -15.27 -7.41 -7.88
C ASN A 47 -14.34 -7.10 -9.06
N GLY A 48 -13.63 -8.09 -9.58
CA GLY A 48 -12.97 -8.01 -10.89
C GLY A 48 -11.70 -7.15 -10.92
N SER A 49 -10.56 -7.78 -11.17
CA SER A 49 -9.42 -7.17 -11.88
C SER A 49 -9.12 -5.68 -11.59
N TYR A 50 -8.97 -5.29 -10.32
CA TYR A 50 -8.25 -4.07 -9.99
C TYR A 50 -6.84 -4.47 -9.60
N GLU A 51 -6.09 -4.88 -10.61
CA GLU A 51 -4.65 -4.91 -10.54
C GLU A 51 -4.24 -3.46 -10.27
N TYR A 52 -3.91 -3.14 -9.02
CA TYR A 52 -3.34 -1.84 -8.67
C TYR A 52 -1.89 -1.84 -9.18
N ASP A 53 -1.78 -1.78 -10.51
CA ASP A 53 -0.55 -1.88 -11.24
C ASP A 53 0.15 -0.54 -11.12
N PHE A 54 1.01 -0.45 -10.10
CA PHE A 54 1.86 0.71 -9.83
C PHE A 54 2.61 1.19 -11.08
N ILE A 55 2.85 0.27 -12.04
CA ILE A 55 3.49 0.56 -13.32
C ILE A 55 2.54 1.34 -14.26
N SER A 56 1.26 0.99 -14.33
CA SER A 56 0.29 1.65 -15.23
C SER A 56 0.06 3.13 -14.87
N SER A 57 0.03 3.44 -13.56
CA SER A 57 -0.11 4.83 -13.07
C SER A 57 1.10 5.70 -13.41
N TYR A 58 2.31 5.13 -13.44
CA TYR A 58 3.54 5.88 -13.71
C TYR A 58 3.73 6.20 -15.20
N TYR A 59 3.22 5.35 -16.09
CA TYR A 59 3.37 5.51 -17.54
C TYR A 59 2.15 6.09 -18.25
N GLY A 60 1.09 6.48 -17.53
CA GLY A 60 -0.03 7.26 -18.07
C GLY A 60 -0.88 6.52 -19.10
N TYR A 61 -0.90 5.18 -19.06
CA TYR A 61 -1.82 4.40 -19.88
C TYR A 61 -3.13 4.22 -19.11
N ASP A 62 -4.07 5.13 -19.32
CA ASP A 62 -5.46 4.97 -18.86
C ASP A 62 -6.08 3.81 -19.64
N LYS A 63 -6.24 2.67 -18.97
CA LYS A 63 -7.04 1.56 -19.49
C LYS A 63 -8.51 1.98 -19.38
N VAL A 64 -9.11 2.33 -20.51
CA VAL A 64 -10.56 2.52 -20.63
C VAL A 64 -11.20 1.13 -20.59
N TYR A 65 -11.92 0.83 -19.50
CA TYR A 65 -12.67 -0.40 -19.35
C TYR A 65 -14.07 -0.21 -19.95
N VAL A 66 -14.33 -0.86 -21.07
CA VAL A 66 -15.70 -1.07 -21.58
C VAL A 66 -16.23 -2.32 -20.89
N SER A 67 -17.33 -2.18 -20.15
CA SER A 67 -18.02 -3.29 -19.48
C SER A 67 -18.60 -4.26 -20.53
N GLU A 68 -18.33 -5.56 -20.41
CA GLU A 68 -18.88 -6.62 -21.28
C GLU A 68 -20.38 -6.90 -21.04
N ASN A 69 -20.98 -6.33 -20.00
CA ASN A 69 -22.41 -6.43 -19.77
C ASN A 69 -23.12 -5.27 -20.47
N ASP A 70 -24.03 -5.59 -21.39
CA ASP A 70 -24.84 -4.66 -22.21
C ASP A 70 -25.73 -3.70 -21.37
N THR A 71 -25.77 -3.85 -20.05
CA THR A 71 -26.50 -2.99 -19.12
C THR A 71 -25.53 -2.17 -18.29
N SER A 72 -25.69 -0.85 -18.31
CA SER A 72 -24.87 0.05 -17.49
C SER A 72 -25.25 -0.06 -16.00
N VAL A 73 -24.29 0.16 -15.10
CA VAL A 73 -24.53 0.21 -13.65
C VAL A 73 -25.56 1.29 -13.27
N ILE A 74 -25.68 2.34 -14.10
CA ILE A 74 -26.60 3.46 -13.91
C ILE A 74 -28.05 3.01 -14.21
N GLU A 75 -28.23 2.20 -15.25
CA GLU A 75 -29.53 1.58 -15.59
C GLU A 75 -29.97 0.58 -14.53
N GLU A 76 -29.03 -0.19 -13.95
CA GLU A 76 -29.32 -1.09 -12.82
C GLU A 76 -29.85 -0.33 -11.59
N TRP A 77 -29.44 0.93 -11.40
CA TRP A 77 -29.94 1.80 -10.34
C TRP A 77 -31.30 2.45 -10.67
N GLY A 78 -31.88 2.16 -11.83
CA GLY A 78 -33.16 2.71 -12.28
C GLY A 78 -33.11 4.17 -12.69
N LEU A 79 -31.92 4.70 -12.98
CA LEU A 79 -31.71 6.06 -13.46
C LEU A 79 -31.78 6.08 -15.00
N PRO A 80 -32.31 7.14 -15.62
CA PRO A 80 -32.40 7.23 -17.07
C PRO A 80 -31.00 7.32 -17.68
N THR A 81 -30.72 6.49 -18.68
CA THR A 81 -29.46 6.46 -19.42
C THR A 81 -29.64 6.68 -20.91
N ASP A 82 -28.59 7.14 -21.58
CA ASP A 82 -28.52 7.23 -23.04
C ASP A 82 -28.15 5.88 -23.72
N GLU A 83 -28.08 5.87 -25.05
CA GLU A 83 -27.71 4.68 -25.86
C GLU A 83 -26.30 4.13 -25.57
N TYR A 84 -25.49 4.89 -24.84
CA TYR A 84 -24.13 4.53 -24.45
C TYR A 84 -24.02 4.12 -22.96
N GLY A 85 -25.15 4.06 -22.23
CA GLY A 85 -25.18 3.66 -20.83
C GLY A 85 -24.72 4.75 -19.86
N LEU A 86 -24.71 6.02 -20.28
CA LEU A 86 -24.38 7.17 -19.44
C LEU A 86 -25.65 7.84 -18.93
N LEU A 87 -25.57 8.49 -17.76
CA LEU A 87 -26.71 9.20 -17.16
C LEU A 87 -27.24 10.27 -18.11
N MET A 88 -28.53 10.16 -18.45
CA MET A 88 -29.22 11.15 -19.27
C MET A 88 -29.46 12.40 -18.42
N VAL A 89 -28.68 13.46 -18.67
CA VAL A 89 -28.92 14.77 -18.08
C VAL A 89 -29.95 15.48 -18.95
N GLY A 90 -31.09 15.84 -18.35
CA GLY A 90 -32.12 16.65 -19.00
C GLY A 90 -31.70 18.09 -19.26
#